data_AF-A0A9D1RRP3-F1
#
_entry.id   AF-A0A9D1RRP3-F1
#
_cell.length_a   1.000
_cell.length_b   1.000
_cell.length_c   1.000
_cell.angle_alpha   90.00
_cell.angle_beta   90.00
_cell.angle_gamma   90.00
#
_symmetry.space_group_name_H-M   'P 1'
#
loop_
_entity.id
_entity.type
_entity.pdbx_description
1 polymer ?
#
loop_
_entity_poly.entity_id
_entity_poly.type
_entity_poly.pdbx_seq_one_letter_code
_entity_poly.pdbx_strand_id
1 'polypeptide(L)'
;MQHAAEHASPGRRSPVLLYLVILFAIAFFLMLMAYFMQQRTNEQTQNDLNEQTQSYQSAVATLDSILAENEELKEQVEALQKAQDESSDQNQQLTETQDALTQSEAQLDAVTKLNQIRGLYNSGEYSQCRTLLAQWEAEAPGQVLAGLTQYRATLTPQELAAYDPVAAWQNLNEWIN
;
A
#
# COMPACT_ATOMS: atom_id res chain seq x y z
N MET A 1 -67.40 -102.31 -10.54
CA MET A 1 -67.79 -101.29 -9.54
C MET A 1 -66.59 -101.12 -8.60
N GLN A 2 -65.49 -100.46 -8.98
CA GLN A 2 -65.26 -99.01 -9.07
C GLN A 2 -65.71 -98.20 -7.84
N HIS A 3 -64.85 -97.21 -7.50
CA HIS A 3 -64.90 -96.21 -6.42
C HIS A 3 -64.26 -96.68 -5.10
N ALA A 4 -63.29 -95.99 -4.48
CA ALA A 4 -62.62 -94.74 -4.78
C ALA A 4 -61.30 -94.68 -3.99
N ALA A 5 -60.40 -93.79 -4.42
CA ALA A 5 -59.17 -93.40 -3.73
C ALA A 5 -59.45 -92.68 -2.40
N GLU A 6 -58.36 -92.31 -1.70
CA GLU A 6 -58.25 -91.53 -0.45
C GLU A 6 -58.29 -92.38 0.83
N HIS A 7 -57.37 -92.25 1.79
CA HIS A 7 -56.59 -91.10 2.22
C HIS A 7 -55.16 -91.48 2.66
N ALA A 8 -54.21 -90.65 2.28
CA ALA A 8 -52.88 -90.54 2.87
C ALA A 8 -52.97 -89.81 4.21
N SER A 9 -52.25 -90.29 5.25
CA SER A 9 -51.89 -89.49 6.43
C SER A 9 -51.01 -90.27 7.42
N PRO A 10 -50.20 -89.59 8.26
CA PRO A 10 -49.12 -88.71 7.84
C PRO A 10 -47.82 -89.02 8.62
N GLY A 11 -46.66 -88.74 8.01
CA GLY A 11 -45.38 -88.87 8.68
C GLY A 11 -45.25 -87.89 9.85
N ARG A 12 -45.17 -88.39 11.08
CA ARG A 12 -44.72 -87.65 12.28
C ARG A 12 -43.22 -87.34 12.12
N ARG A 13 -42.90 -86.29 11.35
CA ARG A 13 -41.57 -85.67 11.36
C ARG A 13 -41.61 -84.51 12.36
N SER A 14 -40.68 -84.55 13.30
CA SER A 14 -40.59 -83.68 14.47
C SER A 14 -40.84 -82.20 14.15
N PRO A 15 -41.80 -81.52 14.80
CA PRO A 15 -42.08 -80.10 14.57
C PRO A 15 -40.84 -79.21 14.80
N VAL A 16 -39.86 -79.70 15.57
CA VAL A 16 -38.57 -79.04 15.84
C VAL A 16 -37.76 -78.75 14.57
N LEU A 17 -37.76 -79.66 13.58
CA LEU A 17 -37.02 -79.46 12.33
C LEU A 17 -37.62 -78.32 11.50
N LEU A 18 -38.94 -78.16 11.52
CA LEU A 18 -39.63 -77.06 10.84
C LEU A 18 -39.25 -75.71 11.48
N TYR A 19 -39.21 -75.63 12.81
CA TYR A 19 -38.78 -74.42 13.52
C TYR A 19 -37.33 -74.04 13.22
N LEU A 20 -36.42 -75.02 13.11
CA LEU A 20 -35.02 -74.76 12.78
C LEU A 20 -34.85 -74.23 11.34
N VAL A 21 -35.60 -74.79 10.38
CA VAL A 21 -35.62 -74.29 8.99
C VAL A 21 -36.18 -72.88 8.90
N ILE A 22 -37.27 -72.57 9.64
CA ILE A 22 -37.83 -71.22 9.67
C ILE A 22 -36.86 -70.23 10.35
N LEU A 23 -36.21 -70.62 11.44
CA LEU A 23 -35.21 -69.80 12.12
C LEU A 23 -34.01 -69.50 11.20
N PHE A 24 -33.55 -70.50 10.44
CA PHE A 24 -32.48 -70.35 9.46
C PHE A 24 -32.90 -69.45 8.29
N ALA A 25 -34.14 -69.58 7.80
CA ALA A 25 -34.68 -68.70 6.79
C ALA A 25 -34.73 -67.24 7.28
N ILE A 26 -35.20 -67.00 8.51
CA ILE A 26 -35.23 -65.66 9.11
C ILE A 26 -33.81 -65.09 9.23
N ALA A 27 -32.83 -65.89 9.66
CA ALA A 27 -31.43 -65.45 9.72
C ALA A 27 -30.88 -65.04 8.34
N PHE A 28 -31.21 -65.80 7.29
CA PHE A 28 -30.88 -65.46 5.91
C PHE A 28 -31.55 -64.17 5.45
N PHE A 29 -32.84 -63.98 5.77
CA PHE A 29 -33.56 -62.74 5.47
C PHE A 29 -32.97 -61.54 6.21
N LEU A 30 -32.56 -61.71 7.47
CA LEU A 30 -31.90 -60.66 8.25
C LEU A 30 -30.53 -60.32 7.66
N MET A 31 -29.76 -61.31 7.21
CA MET A 31 -28.49 -61.10 6.52
C MET A 31 -28.67 -60.38 5.17
N LEU A 32 -29.72 -60.72 4.40
CA LEU A 32 -30.06 -60.02 3.16
C LEU A 32 -30.47 -58.56 3.41
N MET A 33 -31.29 -58.31 4.45
CA MET A 33 -31.65 -56.95 4.85
C MET A 33 -30.43 -56.14 5.31
N ALA A 34 -29.56 -56.74 6.11
CA ALA A 34 -28.31 -56.12 6.54
C ALA A 34 -27.39 -55.82 5.34
N TYR A 35 -27.30 -56.74 4.37
CA TYR A 35 -26.54 -56.53 3.14
C TYR A 35 -27.08 -55.37 2.29
N PHE A 36 -28.39 -55.26 2.11
CA PHE A 36 -28.99 -54.14 1.38
C PHE A 36 -28.81 -52.79 2.10
N MET A 37 -28.91 -52.77 3.42
CA MET A 37 -28.58 -51.58 4.21
C MET A 37 -27.11 -51.22 4.02
N GLN A 38 -26.22 -52.20 4.12
CA GLN A 38 -24.78 -51.98 3.99
C GLN A 38 -24.36 -51.59 2.56
N GLN A 39 -25.03 -52.06 1.51
CA GLN A 39 -24.72 -51.64 0.14
C GLN A 39 -25.03 -50.16 -0.09
N ARG A 40 -26.16 -49.64 0.41
CA ARG A 40 -26.47 -48.21 0.35
C ARG A 40 -25.59 -47.37 1.28
N THR A 41 -25.32 -47.86 2.49
CA THR A 41 -24.47 -47.15 3.46
C THR A 41 -23.00 -47.14 3.04
N ASN A 42 -22.47 -48.19 2.41
CA ASN A 42 -21.08 -48.23 1.93
C ASN A 42 -20.85 -47.29 0.74
N GLU A 43 -21.83 -47.12 -0.16
CA GLU A 43 -21.77 -46.13 -1.25
C GLU A 43 -21.81 -44.70 -0.68
N GLN A 44 -22.65 -44.45 0.32
CA GLN A 44 -22.74 -43.14 0.99
C GLN A 44 -21.49 -42.82 1.81
N THR A 45 -20.95 -43.79 2.56
CA THR A 45 -19.76 -43.57 3.40
C THR A 45 -18.51 -43.37 2.56
N GLN A 46 -18.36 -44.06 1.41
CA GLN A 46 -17.26 -43.77 0.49
C GLN A 46 -17.42 -42.44 -0.25
N ASN A 47 -18.64 -42.04 -0.61
CA ASN A 47 -18.88 -40.73 -1.20
C ASN A 47 -18.63 -39.61 -0.20
N ASP A 48 -19.09 -39.74 1.05
CA ASP A 48 -18.85 -38.77 2.13
C ASP A 48 -17.35 -38.66 2.45
N LEU A 49 -16.61 -39.78 2.51
CA LEU A 49 -15.15 -39.78 2.72
C LEU A 49 -14.39 -39.15 1.54
N ASN A 50 -14.82 -39.39 0.30
CA ASN A 50 -14.22 -38.78 -0.89
C ASN A 50 -14.54 -37.29 -1.00
N GLU A 51 -15.78 -36.88 -0.75
CA GLU A 51 -16.19 -35.47 -0.70
C GLU A 51 -15.47 -34.73 0.43
N GLN A 52 -15.33 -35.34 1.60
CA GLN A 52 -14.59 -34.76 2.72
C GLN A 52 -13.09 -34.63 2.39
N THR A 53 -12.48 -35.64 1.75
CA THR A 53 -11.07 -35.59 1.31
C THR A 53 -10.84 -34.55 0.20
N GLN A 54 -11.75 -34.45 -0.77
CA GLN A 54 -11.71 -33.41 -1.82
C GLN A 54 -11.93 -32.01 -1.24
N SER A 55 -12.82 -31.87 -0.25
CA SER A 55 -13.04 -30.63 0.51
C SER A 55 -11.79 -30.22 1.31
N TYR A 56 -11.11 -31.16 1.96
CA TYR A 56 -9.83 -30.89 2.62
C TYR A 56 -8.71 -30.51 1.64
N GLN A 57 -8.59 -31.20 0.51
CA GLN A 57 -7.57 -30.88 -0.50
C GLN A 57 -7.81 -29.50 -1.14
N SER A 58 -9.07 -29.16 -1.42
CA SER A 58 -9.43 -27.83 -1.95
C SER A 58 -9.27 -26.73 -0.90
N ALA A 59 -9.58 -26.99 0.37
CA ALA A 59 -9.32 -26.06 1.46
C ALA A 59 -7.81 -25.81 1.66
N VAL A 60 -6.98 -26.85 1.60
CA VAL A 60 -5.51 -26.72 1.67
C VAL A 60 -4.97 -25.97 0.46
N ALA A 61 -5.42 -26.29 -0.76
CA ALA A 61 -5.02 -25.57 -1.96
C ALA A 61 -5.42 -24.08 -1.93
N THR A 62 -6.60 -23.78 -1.35
CA THR A 62 -7.06 -22.39 -1.15
C THR A 62 -6.20 -21.69 -0.11
N LEU A 63 -5.81 -22.36 0.99
CA LEU A 63 -4.91 -21.81 1.99
C LEU A 63 -3.52 -21.52 1.40
N ASP A 64 -2.97 -22.43 0.60
CA ASP A 64 -1.69 -22.21 -0.10
C ASP A 64 -1.78 -21.01 -1.04
N SER A 65 -2.89 -20.88 -1.79
CA SER A 65 -3.14 -19.73 -2.65
C SER A 65 -3.23 -18.41 -1.86
N ILE A 66 -3.92 -18.40 -0.72
CA ILE A 66 -4.05 -17.21 0.14
C ILE A 66 -2.70 -16.85 0.77
N LEU A 67 -1.89 -17.85 1.16
CA LEU A 67 -0.57 -17.61 1.72
C LEU A 67 0.37 -17.00 0.67
N ALA A 68 0.36 -17.55 -0.55
CA ALA A 68 1.12 -17.00 -1.67
C ALA A 68 0.70 -15.57 -2.01
N GLU A 69 -0.62 -15.30 -2.07
CA GLU A 69 -1.13 -13.95 -2.29
C GLU A 69 -0.74 -12.98 -1.16
N ASN A 70 -0.75 -13.43 0.10
CA ASN A 70 -0.29 -12.62 1.22
C ASN A 70 1.21 -12.31 1.16
N GLU A 71 2.03 -13.25 0.68
CA GLU A 71 3.46 -13.03 0.50
C GLU A 71 3.70 -12.00 -0.62
N GLU A 72 3.04 -12.17 -1.77
CA GLU A 72 3.10 -11.22 -2.89
C GLU A 72 2.60 -9.83 -2.48
N LEU A 73 1.51 -9.73 -1.72
CA LEU A 73 1.00 -8.47 -1.21
C LEU A 73 2.00 -7.81 -0.24
N LYS A 74 2.69 -8.58 0.60
CA LYS A 74 3.74 -8.03 1.49
C LYS A 74 4.90 -7.48 0.68
N GLU A 75 5.36 -8.21 -0.33
CA GLU A 75 6.43 -7.73 -1.23
C GLU A 75 6.02 -6.45 -1.96
N GLN A 76 4.78 -6.38 -2.45
CA GLN A 76 4.25 -5.17 -3.08
C GLN A 76 4.17 -4.00 -2.11
N VAL A 77 3.72 -4.22 -0.89
CA VAL A 77 3.67 -3.17 0.15
C VAL A 77 5.07 -2.69 0.49
N GLU A 78 6.05 -3.59 0.62
CA GLU A 78 7.45 -3.21 0.89
C GLU A 78 8.05 -2.41 -0.28
N ALA A 79 7.81 -2.84 -1.52
CA ALA A 79 8.25 -2.13 -2.72
C ALA A 79 7.61 -0.74 -2.83
N LEU A 80 6.30 -0.63 -2.55
CA LEU A 80 5.59 0.64 -2.55
C LEU A 80 6.07 1.57 -1.43
N GLN A 81 6.34 1.04 -0.23
CA GLN A 81 6.88 1.82 0.87
C GLN A 81 8.26 2.37 0.51
N LYS A 82 9.14 1.54 -0.06
CA LYS A 82 10.45 1.97 -0.52
C LYS A 82 10.37 3.05 -1.60
N ALA A 83 9.48 2.89 -2.58
CA ALA A 83 9.26 3.89 -3.62
C ALA A 83 8.72 5.21 -3.05
N GLN A 84 7.85 5.14 -2.04
CA GLN A 84 7.33 6.31 -1.34
C GLN A 84 8.43 7.06 -0.58
N ASP A 85 9.30 6.33 0.12
CA ASP A 85 10.42 6.91 0.85
C ASP A 85 11.42 7.59 -0.12
N GLU A 86 11.79 6.90 -1.21
CA GLU A 86 12.64 7.46 -2.27
C GLU A 86 12.02 8.70 -2.93
N SER A 87 10.70 8.71 -3.13
CA SER A 87 10.01 9.89 -3.68
C SER A 87 9.95 11.03 -2.68
N SER A 88 9.82 10.74 -1.38
CA SER A 88 9.84 11.74 -0.32
C SER A 88 11.20 12.42 -0.24
N ASP A 89 12.28 11.64 -0.26
CA ASP A 89 13.66 12.13 -0.24
C ASP A 89 13.96 13.02 -1.46
N GLN A 90 13.53 12.61 -2.65
CA GLN A 90 13.66 13.41 -3.87
C GLN A 90 12.91 14.74 -3.77
N ASN A 91 11.70 14.74 -3.21
CA ASN A 91 10.91 15.95 -3.07
C ASN A 91 11.53 16.91 -2.05
N GLN A 92 12.12 16.39 -0.97
CA GLN A 92 12.88 17.19 -0.02
C GLN A 92 14.10 17.84 -0.70
N GLN A 93 14.89 17.06 -1.46
CA GLN A 93 16.06 17.61 -2.18
C GLN A 93 15.67 18.67 -3.21
N LEU A 94 14.56 18.47 -3.93
CA LEU A 94 14.02 19.45 -4.86
C LEU A 94 13.61 20.74 -4.15
N THR A 95 12.96 20.62 -3.00
CA THR A 95 12.57 21.77 -2.17
C THR A 95 13.80 22.54 -1.70
N GLU A 96 14.79 21.86 -1.14
CA GLU A 96 16.05 22.47 -0.69
C GLU A 96 16.80 23.17 -1.85
N THR A 97 16.80 22.54 -3.04
CA THR A 97 17.41 23.12 -4.25
C THR A 97 16.65 24.36 -4.72
N GLN A 98 15.31 24.32 -4.68
CA GLN A 98 14.46 25.46 -5.06
C GLN A 98 14.60 26.63 -4.09
N ASP A 99 14.69 26.35 -2.79
CA ASP A 99 14.93 27.37 -1.77
C ASP A 99 16.31 28.01 -1.95
N ALA A 100 17.35 27.20 -2.20
CA ALA A 100 18.69 27.70 -2.48
C ALA A 100 18.74 28.56 -3.76
N LEU A 101 18.03 28.15 -4.81
CA LEU A 101 17.92 28.92 -6.05
C LEU A 101 17.22 30.26 -5.81
N THR A 102 16.06 30.24 -5.16
CA THR A 102 15.29 31.44 -4.83
C THR A 102 16.12 32.41 -3.97
N GLN A 103 16.88 31.88 -3.01
CA GLN A 103 17.78 32.66 -2.19
C GLN A 103 18.91 33.29 -3.02
N SER A 104 19.52 32.54 -3.94
CA SER A 104 20.55 33.05 -4.84
C SER A 104 20.01 34.12 -5.79
N GLU A 105 18.80 33.96 -6.32
CA GLU A 105 18.14 34.95 -7.18
C GLU A 105 17.87 36.25 -6.41
N ALA A 106 17.38 36.16 -5.18
CA ALA A 106 17.16 37.33 -4.32
C ALA A 106 18.46 38.08 -4.00
N GLN A 107 19.57 37.35 -3.79
CA GLN A 107 20.90 37.96 -3.59
C GLN A 107 21.37 38.69 -4.86
N LEU A 108 21.25 38.07 -6.03
CA LEU A 108 21.66 38.65 -7.31
C LEU A 108 20.84 39.90 -7.66
N ASP A 109 19.52 39.83 -7.48
CA ASP A 109 18.61 40.96 -7.69
C ASP A 109 18.99 42.13 -6.77
N ALA A 110 19.20 41.87 -5.48
CA ALA A 110 19.56 42.91 -4.52
C ALA A 110 20.90 43.60 -4.84
N VAL A 111 21.92 42.82 -5.22
CA VAL A 111 23.23 43.37 -5.66
C VAL A 111 23.08 44.17 -6.95
N THR A 112 22.26 43.70 -7.90
CA THR A 112 21.98 44.41 -9.15
C THR A 112 21.29 45.75 -8.91
N LYS A 113 20.26 45.76 -8.06
CA LYS A 113 19.53 46.98 -7.65
C LYS A 113 20.46 47.99 -6.95
N LEU A 114 21.34 47.52 -6.05
CA LEU A 114 22.35 48.36 -5.41
C LEU A 114 23.30 48.99 -6.45
N ASN A 115 23.80 48.21 -7.41
CA ASN A 115 24.66 48.72 -8.47
C ASN A 115 23.94 49.72 -9.38
N GLN A 116 22.66 49.50 -9.66
CA GLN A 116 21.85 50.42 -10.46
C GLN A 116 21.70 51.80 -9.78
N ILE A 117 21.34 51.83 -8.48
CA ILE A 117 21.23 53.10 -7.74
C ILE A 117 22.57 53.82 -7.67
N ARG A 118 23.68 53.08 -7.51
CA ARG A 118 25.02 53.68 -7.54
C ARG A 118 25.36 54.32 -8.87
N GLY A 119 25.02 53.65 -9.97
CA GLY A 119 25.22 54.21 -11.31
C GLY A 119 24.51 55.56 -11.45
N LEU A 120 23.24 55.61 -11.03
CA LEU A 120 22.42 56.82 -11.09
C LEU A 120 22.87 57.91 -10.10
N TYR A 121 23.33 57.52 -8.91
CA TYR A 121 23.88 58.46 -7.92
C TYR A 121 25.15 59.12 -8.48
N ASN A 122 26.04 58.32 -9.08
CA ASN A 122 27.28 58.80 -9.66
C ASN A 122 27.06 59.65 -10.93
N SER A 123 25.97 59.45 -11.66
CA SER A 123 25.57 60.31 -12.78
C SER A 123 24.86 61.61 -12.33
N GLY A 124 24.59 61.77 -11.02
CA GLY A 124 23.89 62.93 -10.45
C GLY A 124 22.36 62.88 -10.63
N GLU A 125 21.80 61.75 -11.05
CA GLU A 125 20.38 61.56 -11.32
C GLU A 125 19.58 61.21 -10.05
N TYR A 126 19.66 62.08 -9.04
CA TYR A 126 19.07 61.84 -7.71
C TYR A 126 17.54 61.70 -7.71
N SER A 127 16.84 62.37 -8.64
CA SER A 127 15.39 62.24 -8.77
C SER A 127 15.00 60.82 -9.19
N GLN A 128 15.71 60.24 -10.17
CA GLN A 128 15.47 58.87 -10.63
C GLN A 128 15.81 57.86 -9.54
N CYS A 129 16.89 58.09 -8.78
CA CYS A 129 17.22 57.25 -7.62
C CYS A 129 16.05 57.17 -6.63
N ARG A 130 15.47 58.33 -6.25
CA ARG A 130 14.32 58.38 -5.34
C ARG A 130 13.10 57.66 -5.91
N THR A 131 12.82 57.84 -7.20
CA THR A 131 11.69 57.17 -7.85
C THR A 131 11.86 55.65 -7.84
N LEU A 132 13.05 55.14 -8.17
CA LEU A 132 13.31 53.69 -8.16
C LEU A 132 13.28 53.11 -6.75
N LEU A 133 13.86 53.80 -5.77
CA LEU A 133 13.80 53.38 -4.37
C LEU A 133 12.35 53.30 -3.88
N ALA A 134 11.54 54.32 -4.16
CA ALA A 134 10.12 54.32 -3.79
C ALA A 134 9.34 53.21 -4.53
N GLN A 135 9.66 52.94 -5.80
CA GLN A 135 9.04 51.86 -6.56
C GLN A 135 9.35 50.50 -5.95
N TRP A 136 10.63 50.20 -5.66
CA TRP A 136 11.01 48.92 -5.08
C TRP A 136 10.47 48.74 -3.67
N GLU A 137 10.46 49.80 -2.86
CA GLU A 137 9.87 49.74 -1.51
C GLU A 137 8.35 49.54 -1.56
N ALA A 138 7.66 50.07 -2.59
CA ALA A 138 6.25 49.81 -2.80
C ALA A 138 5.95 48.41 -3.34
N GLU A 139 6.83 47.85 -4.18
CA GLU A 139 6.70 46.51 -4.75
C GLU A 139 7.00 45.41 -3.72
N ALA A 140 8.11 45.54 -3.00
CA ALA A 140 8.56 44.56 -2.03
C ALA A 140 9.36 45.24 -0.90
N PRO A 141 8.68 45.70 0.17
CA PRO A 141 9.29 46.47 1.26
C PRO A 141 10.48 45.74 1.88
N GLY A 142 11.63 46.41 1.97
CA GLY A 142 12.84 45.85 2.58
C GLY A 142 13.48 44.66 1.85
N GLN A 143 12.97 44.23 0.69
CA GLN A 143 13.49 43.06 -0.02
C GLN A 143 14.95 43.25 -0.44
N VAL A 144 15.31 44.44 -0.91
CA VAL A 144 16.70 44.74 -1.32
C VAL A 144 17.64 44.62 -0.13
N LEU A 145 17.27 45.18 1.03
CA LEU A 145 18.09 45.08 2.24
C LEU A 145 18.21 43.62 2.71
N ALA A 146 17.13 42.85 2.63
CA ALA A 146 17.15 41.43 2.98
C ALA A 146 18.10 40.64 2.07
N GLY A 147 17.99 40.81 0.75
CA GLY A 147 18.87 40.14 -0.22
C GLY A 147 20.34 40.54 -0.06
N LEU A 148 20.63 41.82 0.19
CA LEU A 148 21.99 42.29 0.48
C LEU A 148 22.52 41.72 1.81
N THR A 149 21.68 41.55 2.82
CA THR A 149 22.06 40.96 4.11
C THR A 149 22.39 39.48 3.95
N GLN A 150 21.63 38.76 3.15
CA GLN A 150 21.93 37.37 2.81
C GLN A 150 23.24 37.26 2.01
N TYR A 151 23.44 38.13 1.03
CA TYR A 151 24.70 38.19 0.28
C TYR A 151 25.89 38.55 1.18
N ARG A 152 25.72 39.48 2.12
CA ARG A 152 26.74 39.83 3.11
C ARG A 152 27.18 38.62 3.93
N ALA A 153 26.27 37.70 4.24
CA ALA A 153 26.58 36.50 5.01
C ALA A 153 27.44 35.48 4.23
N THR A 154 27.52 35.57 2.90
CA THR A 154 28.38 34.70 2.08
C THR A 154 29.80 35.25 1.92
N LEU A 155 30.03 36.52 2.27
CA LEU A 155 31.33 37.18 2.15
C LEU A 155 32.24 36.87 3.34
N THR A 156 33.53 36.76 3.05
CA THR A 156 34.57 36.61 4.06
C THR A 156 34.82 37.92 4.83
N PRO A 157 35.40 37.86 6.05
CA PRO A 157 35.75 39.08 6.79
C PRO A 157 36.68 40.03 6.03
N GLN A 158 37.56 39.51 5.17
CA GLN A 158 38.46 40.32 4.35
C GLN A 158 37.71 41.05 3.23
N GLU A 159 36.75 40.39 2.58
CA GLU A 159 35.90 41.00 1.56
C GLU A 159 34.98 42.08 2.17
N LEU A 160 34.40 41.81 3.35
CA LEU A 160 33.59 42.78 4.07
C LEU A 160 34.39 44.01 4.50
N ALA A 161 35.66 43.84 4.87
CA ALA A 161 36.54 44.97 5.21
C ALA A 161 36.85 45.84 3.98
N ALA A 162 36.94 45.23 2.79
CA ALA A 162 37.10 45.98 1.55
C ALA A 162 35.80 46.68 1.13
N TYR A 163 34.67 45.99 1.31
CA TYR A 163 33.39 46.43 0.82
C TYR A 163 32.20 45.75 1.55
N ASP A 164 31.44 46.53 2.33
CA ASP A 164 30.18 46.07 2.92
C ASP A 164 28.98 46.55 2.08
N PRO A 165 28.27 45.65 1.38
CA PRO A 165 27.14 46.01 0.51
C PRO A 165 25.95 46.57 1.30
N VAL A 166 25.72 46.11 2.53
CA VAL A 166 24.60 46.56 3.37
C VAL A 166 24.88 47.96 3.88
N ALA A 167 26.07 48.21 4.41
CA ALA A 167 26.45 49.54 4.89
C ALA A 167 26.36 50.57 3.76
N ALA A 168 26.79 50.18 2.56
CA ALA A 168 26.76 51.09 1.43
C ALA A 168 25.34 51.36 0.90
N TRP A 169 24.42 50.39 0.97
CA TRP A 169 23.01 50.63 0.71
C TRP A 169 22.40 51.61 1.72
N GLN A 170 22.68 51.42 3.01
CA GLN A 170 22.19 52.31 4.07
C GLN A 170 22.68 53.74 3.88
N ASN A 171 23.98 53.92 3.63
CA ASN A 171 24.57 55.23 3.37
C ASN A 171 23.94 55.90 2.14
N LEU A 172 23.72 55.15 1.04
CA LEU A 172 23.05 55.69 -0.15
C LEU A 172 21.62 56.15 0.15
N ASN A 173 20.86 55.36 0.91
CA ASN A 173 19.50 55.70 1.27
C ASN A 173 19.43 56.93 2.19
N GLU A 174 20.44 57.14 3.04
CA GLU A 174 20.59 58.35 3.85
C GLU A 174 20.96 59.58 3.02
N TRP A 175 21.80 59.43 1.98
CA TRP A 175 22.21 60.56 1.13
C TRP A 175 21.15 60.98 0.11
N ILE A 176 20.26 60.05 -0.28
CA ILE A 176 19.25 60.28 -1.31
C ILE A 176 17.94 60.87 -0.75
N ASN A 177 17.64 60.59 0.53
CA ASN A 177 16.53 61.16 1.30
C ASN A 177 16.86 62.56 1.83
#